data_AF-A0AAW1YAI8-F1
#
_entry.id   AF-A0AAW1YAI8-F1
#
_cell.length_a   1.000
_cell.length_b   1.000
_cell.length_c   1.000
_cell.angle_alpha   90.00
_cell.angle_beta   90.00
_cell.angle_gamma   90.00
#
_symmetry.space_group_name_H-M   'P 1'
#
loop_
_entity.id
_entity.type
_entity.pdbx_description
1 polymer ?
#
loop_
_entity_poly.entity_id
_entity_poly.type
_entity_poly.pdbx_seq_one_letter_code
_entity_poly.pdbx_strand_id
1 'polypeptide(L)'
;MPRLLHGTLYASVCEIDRLYSGCGLGLLWKSPKKYVDQIKRLVLCRPGISGSKIYATVDLDKARVARTRMINNPKKPIWNEEFHIYSAHYISHIIFTVKGDDLIGATLFGRAYIPVEDIIKGYVDRWVEILDEEHKPIHGNSRIHVKLKFSSVAEDPHWSQGLRSPNYEGVPRTFFNQRQGCKVTLYQDSHVLDDFMPVILMSTGKFHQPRRCWEDIFDAITDARHLIYITGWSVDTEINLLRDPQRRKAGDEADTRPAP
;
A
#
# COMPACT_ATOMS: atom_id res chain seq x y z
N MET A 1 22.88 15.27 -6.71
CA MET A 1 22.76 15.78 -5.32
C MET A 1 21.42 15.33 -4.77
N PRO A 2 21.39 14.72 -3.59
CA PRO A 2 20.13 14.25 -3.03
C PRO A 2 19.15 15.39 -2.75
N ARG A 3 17.85 15.10 -2.87
CA ARG A 3 16.75 16.05 -2.66
C ARG A 3 15.63 15.39 -1.87
N LEU A 4 14.93 16.19 -1.06
CA LEU A 4 13.72 15.74 -0.38
C LEU A 4 12.55 15.76 -1.37
N LEU A 5 12.01 14.59 -1.68
CA LEU A 5 10.72 14.45 -2.35
C LEU A 5 9.64 14.30 -1.29
N HIS A 6 9.06 15.44 -0.89
CA HIS A 6 7.90 15.49 -0.02
C HIS A 6 6.68 15.95 -0.83
N GLY A 7 5.81 15.00 -1.17
CA GLY A 7 4.69 15.25 -2.07
C GLY A 7 4.21 13.97 -2.74
N THR A 8 3.69 14.11 -3.95
CA THR A 8 3.28 12.97 -4.75
C THR A 8 4.16 12.82 -5.99
N LEU A 9 4.71 11.61 -6.18
CA LEU A 9 5.26 11.16 -7.44
C LEU A 9 4.19 10.40 -8.26
N TYR A 10 3.85 10.93 -9.43
CA TYR A 10 3.10 10.23 -10.46
C TYR A 10 4.10 9.48 -11.34
N ALA A 11 3.97 8.16 -11.43
CA ALA A 11 4.89 7.33 -12.20
C ALA A 11 4.12 6.38 -13.12
N SER A 12 4.44 6.37 -14.41
CA SER A 12 3.96 5.36 -15.35
C SER A 12 5.12 4.48 -15.78
N VAL A 13 4.96 3.17 -15.63
CA VAL A 13 5.87 2.16 -16.16
C VAL A 13 5.23 1.59 -17.42
N CYS A 14 5.74 1.99 -18.59
CA CYS A 14 5.10 1.71 -19.86
C CYS A 14 5.52 0.32 -20.39
N GLU A 15 6.73 0.21 -20.92
CA GLU A 15 7.23 -1.00 -21.57
C GLU A 15 8.78 -1.08 -21.56
N ILE A 16 9.33 -2.23 -21.95
CA ILE A 16 10.75 -2.38 -22.34
C ILE A 16 10.81 -2.69 -23.83
N ASP A 17 11.75 -2.06 -24.54
CA ASP A 17 11.85 -2.13 -26.00
C ASP A 17 12.15 -3.56 -26.49
N ARG A 18 13.13 -4.18 -25.86
CA ARG A 18 13.54 -5.57 -26.05
C ARG A 18 14.26 -6.03 -24.81
N LEU A 19 14.02 -7.26 -24.39
CA LEU A 19 14.76 -7.89 -23.30
C LEU A 19 15.30 -9.21 -23.80
N TYR A 20 16.63 -9.33 -23.84
CA TYR A 20 17.28 -10.59 -24.14
C TYR A 20 17.37 -11.39 -22.85
N SER A 21 16.52 -12.41 -22.71
CA SER A 21 16.71 -13.45 -21.72
C SER A 21 17.97 -14.23 -22.11
N GLY A 22 19.11 -13.83 -21.57
CA GLY A 22 20.34 -14.58 -21.73
C GLY A 22 20.19 -15.94 -21.07
N CYS A 23 19.88 -16.98 -21.84
CA CYS A 23 20.48 -18.28 -21.59
C CYS A 23 21.95 -18.16 -22.01
N GLY A 24 22.73 -17.50 -21.17
CA GLY A 24 24.16 -17.32 -21.34
C GLY A 24 24.82 -18.01 -20.17
N LEU A 25 25.40 -19.18 -20.44
CA LEU A 25 26.55 -19.65 -19.68
C LEU A 25 27.65 -18.58 -19.79
N GLY A 26 27.58 -17.55 -18.96
CA GLY A 26 28.69 -16.67 -18.65
C GLY A 26 29.52 -17.36 -17.58
N LEU A 27 30.50 -18.13 -18.04
CA LEU A 27 31.55 -18.71 -17.21
C LEU A 27 32.25 -17.65 -16.34
N LEU A 28 32.64 -18.09 -15.14
CA LEU A 28 33.64 -17.52 -14.22
C LEU A 28 33.22 -16.29 -13.37
N TRP A 29 32.68 -16.55 -12.18
CA TRP A 29 32.80 -15.64 -11.03
C TRP A 29 33.36 -16.35 -9.80
N LYS A 30 34.48 -15.83 -9.28
CA LYS A 30 35.16 -16.35 -8.08
C LYS A 30 34.39 -15.93 -6.82
N SER A 31 33.50 -16.79 -6.33
CA SER A 31 32.95 -16.70 -4.96
C SER A 31 32.42 -18.07 -4.51
N PRO A 32 33.02 -18.73 -3.51
CA PRO A 32 32.72 -20.13 -3.17
C PRO A 32 31.32 -20.35 -2.57
N LYS A 33 30.64 -19.29 -2.11
CA LYS A 33 29.30 -19.40 -1.50
C LYS A 33 28.13 -19.50 -2.50
N LYS A 34 28.34 -19.25 -3.80
CA LYS A 34 27.28 -19.35 -4.84
C LYS A 34 27.27 -20.69 -5.59
N TYR A 35 28.22 -21.58 -5.33
CA TYR A 35 28.42 -22.81 -6.13
C TYR A 35 27.35 -23.89 -5.84
N VAL A 36 26.87 -23.97 -4.60
CA VAL A 36 25.91 -25.00 -4.18
C VAL A 36 24.51 -24.75 -4.76
N ASP A 37 24.11 -23.49 -4.90
CA ASP A 37 22.84 -23.11 -5.55
C ASP A 37 22.89 -23.29 -7.08
N GLN A 38 24.08 -23.20 -7.68
CA GLN A 38 24.26 -23.41 -9.12
C GLN A 38 24.22 -24.90 -9.53
N ILE A 39 24.68 -25.82 -8.67
CA ILE A 39 24.61 -27.26 -8.95
C ILE A 39 23.15 -27.75 -8.95
N LYS A 40 22.29 -27.21 -8.08
CA LYS A 40 20.85 -27.51 -8.09
C LYS A 40 20.15 -27.05 -9.38
N ARG A 41 20.68 -26.04 -10.07
CA ARG A 41 20.19 -25.56 -11.38
C ARG A 41 20.55 -26.48 -12.54
N LEU A 42 21.60 -27.31 -12.42
CA LEU A 42 22.08 -28.14 -13.54
C LEU A 42 21.30 -29.47 -13.71
N VAL A 43 20.64 -29.95 -12.65
CA VAL A 43 19.97 -31.27 -12.65
C VAL A 43 18.54 -31.20 -13.19
N LEU A 44 17.97 -30.00 -13.35
CA LEU A 44 16.58 -29.78 -13.77
C LEU A 44 16.48 -29.14 -15.17
N CYS A 45 17.25 -29.66 -16.14
CA CYS A 45 17.12 -29.30 -17.55
C CYS A 45 15.76 -29.72 -18.12
N ARG A 46 14.73 -28.90 -17.89
CA ARG A 46 13.68 -28.68 -18.89
C ARG A 46 14.03 -27.38 -19.63
N PRO A 47 14.01 -27.34 -20.97
CA PRO A 47 14.12 -26.09 -21.73
C PRO A 47 12.81 -25.31 -21.56
N GLY A 48 12.63 -24.72 -20.39
CA GLY A 48 11.53 -23.83 -20.03
C GLY A 48 12.13 -22.50 -19.61
N ILE A 49 11.56 -21.43 -20.15
CA ILE A 49 11.91 -20.03 -19.95
C ILE A 49 12.25 -19.77 -18.46
N SER A 50 13.52 -19.46 -18.15
CA SER A 50 13.84 -18.77 -16.89
C SER A 50 13.21 -17.37 -16.97
N GLY A 51 12.30 -17.08 -16.04
CA GLY A 51 11.48 -15.88 -15.98
C GLY A 51 10.17 -16.00 -16.74
N SER A 52 9.30 -16.96 -16.40
CA SER A 52 7.96 -17.06 -17.05
C SER A 52 7.12 -15.80 -16.84
N LYS A 53 7.38 -15.07 -15.75
CA LYS A 53 6.71 -13.84 -15.34
C LYS A 53 7.75 -12.75 -15.11
N ILE A 54 7.47 -11.56 -15.64
CA ILE A 54 8.31 -10.38 -15.45
C ILE A 54 7.52 -9.23 -14.84
N TYR A 55 8.18 -8.46 -13.97
CA TYR A 55 7.63 -7.25 -13.39
C TYR A 55 8.72 -6.20 -13.19
N ALA A 56 8.30 -4.95 -13.03
CA ALA A 56 9.14 -3.84 -12.67
C ALA A 56 8.75 -3.31 -11.29
N THR A 57 9.72 -2.71 -10.61
CA THR A 57 9.49 -2.03 -9.34
C THR A 57 10.02 -0.63 -9.39
N VAL A 58 9.35 0.29 -8.69
CA VAL A 58 9.82 1.66 -8.50
C VAL A 58 10.35 1.78 -7.08
N ASP A 59 11.58 2.24 -6.97
CA ASP A 59 12.33 2.44 -5.74
C ASP A 59 12.74 3.93 -5.64
N LEU A 60 12.57 4.54 -4.46
CA LEU A 60 13.13 5.83 -4.11
C LEU A 60 14.42 5.57 -3.33
N ASP A 61 15.56 5.60 -4.02
CA ASP A 61 16.82 4.99 -3.58
C ASP A 61 16.63 3.57 -3.01
N LYS A 62 16.59 3.43 -1.67
CA LYS A 62 16.49 2.13 -0.97
C LYS A 62 15.05 1.75 -0.60
N ALA A 63 14.08 2.64 -0.77
CA ALA A 63 12.69 2.43 -0.36
C ALA A 63 11.83 1.98 -1.56
N ARG A 64 11.31 0.75 -1.49
CA ARG A 64 10.33 0.24 -2.46
C ARG A 64 9.01 0.97 -2.30
N VAL A 65 8.52 1.58 -3.39
CA VAL A 65 7.27 2.36 -3.36
C VAL A 65 6.19 1.86 -4.32
N ALA A 66 6.57 1.13 -5.37
CA ALA A 66 5.59 0.52 -6.28
C ALA A 66 6.11 -0.76 -6.94
N ARG A 67 5.18 -1.58 -7.42
CA ARG A 67 5.46 -2.79 -8.19
C ARG A 67 4.36 -2.97 -9.23
N THR A 68 4.75 -3.27 -10.47
CA THR A 68 3.79 -3.60 -11.52
C THR A 68 3.17 -4.98 -11.31
N ARG A 69 2.11 -5.30 -12.07
CA ARG A 69 1.67 -6.69 -12.21
C ARG A 69 2.76 -7.51 -12.92
N MET A 70 2.66 -8.81 -12.71
CA MET A 70 3.50 -9.78 -13.42
C MET A 70 2.87 -10.11 -14.77
N ILE A 71 3.68 -10.15 -15.82
CA ILE A 71 3.22 -10.49 -17.18
C ILE A 71 4.04 -11.65 -17.78
N ASN A 72 3.39 -12.45 -18.63
CA ASN A 72 3.94 -13.69 -19.17
C ASN A 72 4.71 -13.53 -20.51
N ASN A 73 5.15 -12.31 -20.85
CA ASN A 73 5.85 -12.02 -22.10
C ASN A 73 7.18 -11.29 -21.83
N PRO A 74 8.27 -12.04 -21.55
CA PRO A 74 9.52 -11.44 -21.10
C PRO A 74 10.28 -10.70 -22.20
N LYS A 75 10.06 -10.99 -23.49
CA LYS A 75 10.86 -10.42 -24.60
C LYS A 75 10.56 -8.95 -24.87
N LYS A 76 9.29 -8.57 -24.78
CA LYS A 76 8.81 -7.19 -24.95
C LYS A 76 7.69 -6.93 -23.93
N PRO A 77 8.04 -6.72 -22.66
CA PRO A 77 7.07 -6.53 -21.61
C PRO A 77 6.38 -5.17 -21.72
N ILE A 78 5.05 -5.18 -21.70
CA ILE A 78 4.21 -3.98 -21.75
C ILE A 78 3.30 -4.02 -20.52
N TRP A 79 3.49 -3.09 -19.60
CA TRP A 79 2.66 -2.97 -18.38
C TRP A 79 1.59 -1.90 -18.56
N ASN A 80 1.99 -0.71 -19.00
CA ASN A 80 1.17 0.50 -19.02
C ASN A 80 0.47 0.74 -17.67
N GLU A 81 1.26 0.65 -16.59
CA GLU A 81 0.76 0.81 -15.23
C GLU A 81 1.14 2.16 -14.67
N GLU A 82 0.17 2.84 -14.07
CA GLU A 82 0.31 4.15 -13.47
C GLU A 82 0.21 4.04 -11.95
N PHE A 83 1.08 4.78 -11.28
CA PHE A 83 1.20 4.79 -9.83
C PHE A 83 1.06 6.21 -9.31
N HIS A 84 0.30 6.30 -8.21
CA HIS A 84 0.21 7.50 -7.39
C HIS A 84 0.97 7.24 -6.09
N ILE A 85 2.21 7.73 -6.03
CA ILE A 85 3.15 7.39 -4.96
C ILE A 85 3.27 8.57 -4.00
N TYR A 86 2.83 8.38 -2.76
CA TYR A 86 3.08 9.31 -1.67
C TYR A 86 4.54 9.20 -1.23
N SER A 87 5.25 10.32 -1.24
CA SER A 87 6.68 10.35 -0.93
C SER A 87 6.99 11.35 0.19
N ALA A 88 7.89 10.94 1.08
CA ALA A 88 8.56 11.77 2.07
C ALA A 88 10.03 11.33 2.21
N HIS A 89 10.74 11.17 1.09
CA HIS A 89 12.05 10.53 1.02
C HIS A 89 13.15 11.49 0.58
N TYR A 90 14.33 11.38 1.19
CA TYR A 90 15.53 12.09 0.76
C TYR A 90 16.35 11.19 -0.17
N ILE A 91 16.36 11.50 -1.47
CA ILE A 91 16.89 10.58 -2.49
C ILE A 91 17.77 11.25 -3.53
N SER A 92 18.64 10.46 -4.16
CA SER A 92 19.40 10.86 -5.35
C SER A 92 18.76 10.36 -6.65
N HIS A 93 18.19 9.15 -6.65
CA HIS A 93 17.61 8.55 -7.85
C HIS A 93 16.25 7.92 -7.59
N ILE A 94 15.40 7.98 -8.62
CA ILE A 94 14.27 7.06 -8.80
C ILE A 94 14.80 5.87 -9.60
N ILE A 95 14.66 4.68 -9.04
CA ILE A 95 15.25 3.46 -9.59
C ILE A 95 14.14 2.52 -10.03
N PHE A 96 14.20 2.08 -11.28
CA PHE A 96 13.31 1.08 -11.84
C PHE A 96 14.04 -0.25 -11.90
N THR A 97 13.64 -1.22 -11.09
CA THR A 97 14.27 -2.54 -11.07
C THR A 97 13.41 -3.55 -11.83
N VAL A 98 13.99 -4.23 -12.81
CA VAL A 98 13.31 -5.26 -13.61
C VAL A 98 13.67 -6.65 -13.07
N LYS A 99 12.65 -7.47 -12.78
CA LYS A 99 12.83 -8.78 -12.17
C LYS A 99 11.97 -9.84 -12.84
N GLY A 100 12.54 -11.03 -12.98
CA GLY A 100 11.81 -12.27 -13.30
C GLY A 100 11.39 -12.97 -12.03
N ASP A 101 10.15 -13.45 -11.99
CA ASP A 101 9.64 -14.29 -10.90
C ASP A 101 9.84 -15.77 -11.27
N ASP A 102 10.92 -16.36 -10.74
CA ASP A 102 11.21 -17.79 -10.91
C ASP A 102 10.74 -18.59 -9.71
N LEU A 103 10.47 -19.88 -9.91
CA LEU A 103 10.02 -20.82 -8.87
C LEU A 103 10.94 -20.89 -7.64
N ILE A 104 12.22 -20.52 -7.79
CA ILE A 104 13.27 -20.62 -6.76
C ILE A 104 13.68 -19.23 -6.24
N GLY A 105 13.02 -18.15 -6.71
CA GLY A 105 13.26 -16.80 -6.26
C GLY A 105 13.34 -15.79 -7.41
N ALA A 106 13.28 -14.50 -7.08
CA ALA A 106 13.30 -13.46 -8.10
C ALA A 106 14.71 -13.30 -8.72
N THR A 107 14.80 -13.44 -10.04
CA THR A 107 16.02 -13.15 -10.81
C THR A 107 16.05 -11.67 -11.18
N LEU A 108 17.13 -10.96 -10.86
CA LEU A 108 17.34 -9.57 -11.28
C LEU A 108 17.79 -9.52 -12.75
N PHE A 109 17.08 -8.75 -13.58
CA PHE A 109 17.52 -8.45 -14.94
C PHE A 109 18.39 -7.19 -14.98
N GLY A 110 18.04 -6.15 -14.22
CA GLY A 110 18.81 -4.91 -14.16
C GLY A 110 18.03 -3.75 -13.56
N ARG A 111 18.65 -2.57 -13.56
CA ARG A 111 18.13 -1.34 -12.97
C ARG A 111 18.29 -0.15 -13.91
N ALA A 112 17.27 0.68 -14.01
CA ALA A 112 17.32 1.97 -14.69
C ALA A 112 17.21 3.10 -13.66
N TYR A 113 17.96 4.19 -13.88
CA TYR A 113 18.13 5.26 -12.91
C TYR A 113 17.70 6.60 -13.50
N ILE A 114 16.82 7.31 -12.81
CA ILE A 114 16.47 8.70 -13.12
C ILE A 114 16.95 9.58 -11.98
N PRO A 115 17.86 10.54 -12.23
CA PRO A 115 18.25 11.53 -11.22
C PRO A 115 17.04 12.32 -10.74
N VAL A 116 16.96 12.54 -9.43
CA VAL A 116 15.85 13.28 -8.82
C VAL A 116 15.75 14.71 -9.36
N GLU A 117 16.86 15.30 -9.82
CA GLU A 117 16.88 16.64 -10.40
C GLU A 117 16.07 16.75 -11.68
N ASP A 118 15.92 15.67 -12.43
CA ASP A 118 15.17 15.69 -13.68
C ASP A 118 13.66 15.85 -13.43
N ILE A 119 13.15 15.20 -12.38
CA ILE A 119 11.72 15.29 -12.02
C ILE A 119 11.36 16.58 -11.28
N ILE A 120 12.32 17.22 -10.61
CA ILE A 120 12.10 18.51 -9.95
C ILE A 120 11.98 19.62 -11.00
N LYS A 121 12.67 19.50 -12.13
CA LYS A 121 12.60 20.46 -13.25
C LYS A 121 11.29 20.36 -14.02
N GLY A 122 10.61 19.22 -13.98
CA GLY A 122 9.31 19.07 -14.62
C GLY A 122 8.97 17.63 -15.00
N TYR A 123 8.13 17.50 -16.02
CA TYR A 123 7.67 16.23 -16.55
C TYR A 123 8.80 15.49 -17.28
N VAL A 124 8.90 14.19 -17.02
CA VAL A 124 9.85 13.28 -17.69
C VAL A 124 9.07 12.24 -18.47
N ASP A 125 9.37 12.10 -19.77
CA ASP A 125 8.88 11.03 -20.63
C ASP A 125 10.06 10.59 -21.51
N ARG A 126 10.70 9.47 -21.15
CA ARG A 126 11.89 9.01 -21.88
C ARG A 126 12.16 7.52 -21.72
N TRP A 127 12.95 7.01 -22.66
CA TRP A 127 13.59 5.71 -22.57
C TRP A 127 14.85 5.81 -21.72
N VAL A 128 14.99 4.93 -20.74
CA VAL A 128 16.15 4.87 -19.83
C VAL A 128 16.83 3.51 -19.96
N GLU A 129 18.15 3.52 -20.07
CA GLU A 129 18.93 2.29 -20.18
C GLU A 129 18.88 1.46 -18.90
N ILE A 130 18.74 0.16 -19.09
CA ILE A 130 18.77 -0.82 -18.00
C ILE A 130 20.23 -1.27 -17.83
N LEU A 131 20.74 -1.13 -16.61
CA LEU A 131 22.11 -1.42 -16.23
C LEU A 131 22.20 -2.66 -15.34
N ASP A 132 23.35 -3.33 -15.38
CA ASP A 132 23.73 -4.41 -14.48
C ASP A 132 24.21 -3.88 -13.10
N GLU A 133 24.75 -4.77 -12.26
CA GLU A 133 25.24 -4.40 -10.92
C GLU A 133 26.53 -3.54 -10.99
N GLU A 134 27.31 -3.69 -12.05
CA GLU A 134 28.51 -2.92 -12.36
C GLU A 134 28.22 -1.59 -13.08
N HIS A 135 26.95 -1.19 -13.19
CA HIS A 135 26.48 0.02 -13.88
C HIS A 135 26.84 0.05 -15.38
N LYS A 136 26.91 -1.13 -16.01
CA LYS A 136 27.09 -1.26 -17.45
C LYS A 136 25.77 -1.64 -18.12
N PRO A 137 25.53 -1.22 -19.37
CA PRO A 137 24.36 -1.63 -20.13
C PRO A 137 24.18 -3.15 -20.15
N ILE A 138 22.96 -3.63 -19.88
CA ILE A 138 22.68 -5.06 -20.00
C ILE A 138 22.70 -5.51 -21.46
N HIS A 139 22.89 -6.82 -21.68
CA HIS A 139 22.96 -7.40 -23.03
C HIS A 139 21.79 -6.94 -23.93
N GLY A 140 22.14 -6.41 -25.10
CA GLY A 140 21.18 -5.89 -26.09
C GLY A 140 20.74 -4.44 -25.87
N ASN A 141 21.37 -3.72 -24.94
CA ASN A 141 21.11 -2.32 -24.60
C ASN A 141 19.61 -2.07 -24.40
N SER A 142 19.02 -2.90 -23.54
CA SER A 142 17.59 -2.88 -23.25
C SER A 142 17.24 -1.58 -22.53
N ARG A 143 16.12 -0.95 -22.89
CA ARG A 143 15.67 0.30 -22.28
C ARG A 143 14.24 0.17 -21.79
N ILE A 144 13.94 0.81 -20.67
CA ILE A 144 12.60 0.93 -20.11
C ILE A 144 12.02 2.31 -20.43
N HIS A 145 10.78 2.35 -20.88
CA HIS A 145 10.02 3.58 -21.10
C HIS A 145 9.23 3.93 -19.84
N VAL A 146 9.49 5.11 -19.30
CA VAL A 146 8.84 5.59 -18.08
C VAL A 146 8.41 7.04 -18.22
N LYS A 147 7.33 7.37 -17.51
CA LYS A 147 6.81 8.73 -17.40
C LYS A 147 6.76 9.13 -15.93
N LEU A 148 7.26 10.30 -15.58
CA LEU A 148 7.30 10.78 -14.21
C LEU A 148 6.87 12.24 -14.12
N LYS A 149 6.11 12.55 -13.07
CA LYS A 149 5.81 13.92 -12.65
C LYS A 149 5.83 13.97 -11.13
N PHE A 150 6.49 14.96 -10.56
CA PHE A 150 6.42 15.21 -9.13
C PHE A 150 5.56 16.45 -8.87
N SER A 151 4.79 16.41 -7.79
CA SER A 151 4.02 17.53 -7.26
C SER A 151 4.33 17.65 -5.78
N SER A 152 4.89 18.79 -5.37
CA SER A 152 5.22 19.07 -3.97
C SER A 152 3.96 19.06 -3.12
N VAL A 153 4.06 18.69 -1.84
CA VAL A 153 2.92 18.84 -0.91
C VAL A 153 2.35 20.26 -0.91
N ALA A 154 3.20 21.28 -1.12
CA ALA A 154 2.78 22.67 -1.14
C ALA A 154 1.89 23.04 -2.33
N GLU A 155 1.82 22.19 -3.36
CA GLU A 155 0.92 22.36 -4.51
C GLU A 155 -0.50 21.83 -4.22
N ASP A 156 -0.69 21.04 -3.15
CA ASP A 156 -2.01 20.58 -2.75
C ASP A 156 -2.79 21.74 -2.12
N PRO A 157 -4.00 22.07 -2.61
CA PRO A 157 -4.79 23.20 -2.11
C PRO A 157 -5.21 23.06 -0.63
N HIS A 158 -5.16 21.85 -0.06
CA HIS A 158 -5.49 21.57 1.34
C HIS A 158 -4.25 21.50 2.25
N TRP A 159 -3.03 21.59 1.69
CA TRP A 159 -1.80 21.46 2.46
C TRP A 159 -1.71 22.52 3.56
N SER A 160 -1.57 22.05 4.81
CA SER A 160 -1.54 22.90 6.01
C SER A 160 -2.78 23.78 6.22
N GLN A 161 -3.89 23.53 5.53
CA GLN A 161 -5.13 24.32 5.63
C GLN A 161 -6.25 23.59 6.35
N GLY A 162 -6.16 22.27 6.50
CA GLY A 162 -7.27 21.45 7.02
C GLY A 162 -8.48 21.44 6.09
N LEU A 163 -9.66 21.09 6.62
CA LEU A 163 -10.91 21.08 5.88
C LEU A 163 -11.54 22.48 5.86
N ARG A 164 -11.10 23.33 4.93
CA ARG A 164 -11.58 24.73 4.82
C ARG A 164 -12.96 24.89 4.20
N SER A 165 -13.37 23.96 3.35
CA SER A 165 -14.61 24.06 2.58
C SER A 165 -15.55 22.92 2.94
N PRO A 166 -16.85 23.19 3.13
CA PRO A 166 -17.86 22.14 3.23
C PRO A 166 -17.96 21.31 1.92
N ASN A 167 -17.43 21.83 0.81
CA ASN A 167 -17.39 21.15 -0.49
C ASN A 167 -16.16 20.24 -0.66
N TYR A 168 -15.48 19.86 0.44
CA TYR A 168 -14.40 18.88 0.35
C TYR A 168 -14.93 17.55 -0.19
N GLU A 169 -14.32 17.07 -1.28
CA GLU A 169 -14.80 15.91 -2.04
C GLU A 169 -14.34 14.56 -1.45
N GLY A 170 -13.53 14.59 -0.40
CA GLY A 170 -12.94 13.41 0.22
C GLY A 170 -11.51 13.15 -0.20
N VAL A 171 -10.94 12.11 0.39
CA VAL A 171 -9.60 11.64 0.03
C VAL A 171 -9.65 11.05 -1.38
N PRO A 172 -8.81 11.50 -2.33
CA PRO A 172 -8.82 10.99 -3.70
C PRO A 172 -8.25 9.58 -3.79
N ARG A 173 -8.58 8.86 -4.87
CA ARG A 173 -8.03 7.53 -5.21
C ARG A 173 -8.29 6.45 -4.14
N THR A 174 -9.45 6.51 -3.50
CA THR A 174 -9.94 5.47 -2.60
C THR A 174 -10.98 4.60 -3.30
N PHE A 175 -11.16 3.36 -2.82
CA PHE A 175 -12.21 2.47 -3.34
C PHE A 175 -13.61 2.95 -2.96
N PHE A 176 -13.77 3.48 -1.74
CA PHE A 176 -15.01 4.08 -1.28
C PHE A 176 -14.88 5.60 -1.26
N ASN A 177 -15.79 6.29 -1.95
CA ASN A 177 -15.87 7.74 -1.95
C ASN A 177 -16.57 8.28 -0.70
N GLN A 178 -16.32 9.56 -0.38
CA GLN A 178 -16.99 10.26 0.72
C GLN A 178 -18.52 10.23 0.54
N ARG A 179 -19.23 10.07 1.65
CA ARG A 179 -20.70 10.10 1.72
C ARG A 179 -21.16 11.30 2.54
N GLN A 180 -22.27 11.89 2.14
CA GLN A 180 -22.87 13.05 2.77
C GLN A 180 -24.14 12.64 3.53
N GLY A 181 -24.58 13.48 4.48
CA GLY A 181 -25.77 13.20 5.29
C GLY A 181 -25.59 12.05 6.29
N CYS A 182 -24.35 11.69 6.60
CA CYS A 182 -24.04 10.66 7.59
C CYS A 182 -24.17 11.20 9.02
N LYS A 183 -24.50 10.31 9.95
CA LYS A 183 -24.36 10.54 11.40
C LYS A 183 -23.32 9.57 11.94
N VAL A 184 -22.28 10.10 12.56
CA VAL A 184 -21.26 9.30 13.23
C VAL A 184 -21.48 9.39 14.73
N THR A 185 -21.61 8.23 15.37
CA THR A 185 -21.62 8.10 16.83
C THR A 185 -20.21 7.75 17.26
N LEU A 186 -19.58 8.61 18.08
CA LEU A 186 -18.25 8.37 18.62
C LEU A 186 -18.38 7.60 19.94
N TYR A 187 -17.67 6.49 20.05
CA TYR A 187 -17.63 5.69 21.26
C TYR A 187 -16.27 5.84 21.94
N GLN A 188 -16.30 6.22 23.22
CA GLN A 188 -15.18 6.09 24.12
C GLN A 188 -15.39 4.78 24.88
N ASP A 189 -14.45 3.84 24.71
CA ASP A 189 -14.51 2.49 25.31
C ASP A 189 -15.78 1.69 24.94
N SER A 190 -15.94 0.52 25.54
CA SER A 190 -17.15 -0.31 25.36
C SER A 190 -18.36 0.28 26.09
N HIS A 191 -18.11 0.89 27.25
CA HIS A 191 -19.11 1.46 28.16
C HIS A 191 -18.52 2.67 28.90
N VAL A 192 -19.39 3.62 29.27
CA VAL A 192 -19.03 4.81 30.05
C VAL A 192 -20.08 5.03 31.14
N LEU A 193 -19.65 5.29 32.37
CA LEU A 193 -20.57 5.58 33.49
C LEU A 193 -21.27 6.93 33.28
N ASP A 194 -22.46 7.11 33.86
CA ASP A 194 -23.27 8.32 33.67
C ASP A 194 -22.57 9.61 34.14
N ASP A 195 -21.75 9.54 35.18
CA ASP A 195 -21.06 10.65 35.84
C ASP A 195 -19.58 10.80 35.45
N PHE A 196 -19.12 10.03 34.46
CA PHE A 196 -17.70 10.00 34.07
C PHE A 196 -17.25 11.27 33.34
N MET A 197 -18.09 11.83 32.47
CA MET A 197 -17.68 12.93 31.60
C MET A 197 -17.91 14.30 32.24
N PRO A 198 -16.92 15.21 32.19
CA PRO A 198 -17.15 16.60 32.54
C PRO A 198 -18.14 17.25 31.57
N VAL A 199 -18.73 18.35 32.03
CA VAL A 199 -19.65 19.15 31.21
C VAL A 199 -18.85 19.83 30.09
N ILE A 200 -19.07 19.40 28.85
CA ILE A 200 -18.42 19.98 27.66
C ILE A 200 -19.49 20.67 26.80
N LEU A 201 -19.41 21.99 26.70
CA LEU A 201 -20.32 22.77 25.85
C LEU A 201 -19.91 22.68 24.38
N MET A 202 -20.82 22.22 23.52
CA MET A 202 -20.62 22.14 22.08
C MET A 202 -21.01 23.45 21.40
N SER A 203 -20.51 23.66 20.18
CA SER A 203 -20.88 24.83 19.35
C SER A 203 -22.38 24.94 19.05
N THR A 204 -23.13 23.84 19.18
CA THR A 204 -24.60 23.78 19.05
C THR A 204 -25.35 24.32 20.28
N GLY A 205 -24.64 24.72 21.34
CA GLY A 205 -25.22 25.13 22.62
C GLY A 205 -25.67 23.97 23.51
N LYS A 206 -25.52 22.71 23.06
CA LYS A 206 -25.82 21.52 23.86
C LYS A 206 -24.55 21.01 24.55
N PHE A 207 -24.74 20.32 25.68
CA PHE A 207 -23.64 19.58 26.30
C PHE A 207 -23.34 18.30 25.52
N HIS A 208 -22.06 17.95 25.44
CA HIS A 208 -21.63 16.66 24.92
C HIS A 208 -22.29 15.55 25.75
N GLN A 209 -22.87 14.57 25.06
CA GLN A 209 -23.45 13.39 25.68
C GLN A 209 -22.66 12.17 25.23
N PRO A 210 -21.97 11.47 26.14
CA PRO A 210 -21.25 10.26 25.79
C PRO A 210 -22.22 9.18 25.29
N ARG A 211 -21.72 8.32 24.42
CA ARG A 211 -22.45 7.19 23.85
C ARG A 211 -21.76 5.90 24.26
N ARG A 212 -22.52 4.81 24.35
CA ARG A 212 -22.06 3.53 24.92
C ARG A 212 -22.06 2.47 23.85
N CYS A 213 -20.88 2.04 23.45
CA CYS A 213 -20.67 1.19 22.28
C CYS A 213 -21.45 -0.13 22.41
N TRP A 214 -21.25 -0.85 23.51
CA TRP A 214 -21.84 -2.18 23.69
C TRP A 214 -23.33 -2.13 24.00
N GLU A 215 -23.82 -1.06 24.64
CA GLU A 215 -25.25 -0.81 24.76
C GLU A 215 -25.91 -0.60 23.39
N ASP A 216 -25.31 0.23 22.52
CA ASP A 216 -25.85 0.52 21.19
C ASP A 216 -25.70 -0.69 20.24
N ILE A 217 -24.65 -1.50 20.37
CA ILE A 217 -24.48 -2.77 19.63
C ILE A 217 -25.53 -3.79 20.07
N PHE A 218 -25.76 -3.92 21.39
CA PHE A 218 -26.80 -4.82 21.92
C PHE A 218 -28.17 -4.45 21.36
N ASP A 219 -28.54 -3.17 21.41
CA ASP A 219 -29.80 -2.68 20.85
C ASP A 219 -29.88 -2.98 19.34
N ALA A 220 -28.81 -2.69 18.57
CA ALA A 220 -28.78 -2.93 17.13
C ALA A 220 -28.91 -4.41 16.74
N ILE A 221 -28.30 -5.33 17.50
CA ILE A 221 -28.43 -6.78 17.31
C ILE A 221 -29.84 -7.24 17.65
N THR A 222 -30.38 -6.79 18.79
CA THR A 222 -31.69 -7.19 19.31
C THR A 222 -32.82 -6.70 18.41
N ASP A 223 -32.71 -5.48 17.88
CA ASP A 223 -33.75 -4.85 17.06
C ASP A 223 -33.69 -5.24 15.57
N ALA A 224 -32.67 -5.98 15.13
CA ALA A 224 -32.48 -6.36 13.74
C ALA A 224 -33.59 -7.29 13.24
N ARG A 225 -34.18 -6.97 12.08
CA ARG A 225 -35.28 -7.75 11.47
C ARG A 225 -34.90 -8.60 10.26
N HIS A 226 -33.74 -8.34 9.67
CA HIS A 226 -33.39 -8.92 8.36
C HIS A 226 -32.00 -9.54 8.33
N LEU A 227 -30.97 -8.79 8.72
CA LEU A 227 -29.59 -9.23 8.63
C LEU A 227 -28.77 -8.71 9.80
N ILE A 228 -27.85 -9.56 10.25
CA ILE A 228 -26.80 -9.24 11.21
C ILE A 228 -25.51 -9.79 10.60
N TYR A 229 -24.58 -8.90 10.24
CA TYR A 229 -23.26 -9.29 9.74
C TYR A 229 -22.20 -8.89 10.76
N ILE A 230 -21.45 -9.89 11.23
CA ILE A 230 -20.40 -9.71 12.24
C ILE A 230 -19.10 -10.26 11.65
N THR A 231 -18.05 -9.46 11.76
CA THR A 231 -16.67 -9.87 11.47
C THR A 231 -15.79 -9.43 12.63
N GLY A 232 -15.02 -10.36 13.18
CA GLY A 232 -14.08 -10.08 14.27
C GLY A 232 -12.80 -10.86 14.07
N TRP A 233 -11.69 -10.31 14.55
CA TRP A 233 -10.44 -11.08 14.65
C TRP A 233 -10.60 -12.25 15.63
N SER A 234 -11.36 -12.02 16.70
CA SER A 234 -11.84 -13.03 17.64
C SER A 234 -13.27 -12.66 18.04
N VAL A 235 -14.12 -13.67 18.23
CA VAL A 235 -15.49 -13.52 18.71
C VAL A 235 -15.70 -14.55 19.81
N ASP A 236 -15.95 -14.07 21.02
CA ASP A 236 -16.33 -14.90 22.16
C ASP A 236 -17.85 -14.79 22.34
N THR A 237 -18.54 -15.93 22.31
CA THR A 237 -20.00 -15.99 22.43
C THR A 237 -20.46 -15.95 23.88
N GLU A 238 -19.56 -16.13 24.85
CA GLU A 238 -19.88 -16.17 26.28
C GLU A 238 -19.85 -14.78 26.93
N ILE A 239 -19.46 -13.73 26.21
CA ILE A 239 -19.43 -12.37 26.77
C ILE A 239 -20.82 -11.75 26.80
N ASN A 240 -21.15 -11.14 27.94
CA ASN A 240 -22.29 -10.24 28.04
C ASN A 240 -21.90 -8.82 27.63
N LEU A 241 -22.68 -8.21 26.74
CA LEU A 241 -22.47 -6.82 26.27
C LEU A 241 -22.90 -5.79 27.32
N LEU A 242 -23.96 -6.10 28.08
CA LEU A 242 -24.46 -5.27 29.17
C LEU A 242 -23.89 -5.82 30.47
N ARG A 243 -23.24 -4.95 31.25
CA ARG A 243 -22.57 -5.33 32.51
C ARG A 243 -22.77 -4.32 33.64
N ASP A 244 -23.31 -3.15 33.33
CA ASP A 244 -23.50 -2.09 34.31
C ASP A 244 -24.80 -2.34 35.10
N PRO A 245 -24.70 -2.68 36.40
CA PRO A 245 -25.87 -3.01 37.20
C PRO A 245 -26.80 -1.81 37.40
N GLN A 246 -26.32 -0.58 37.23
CA GLN A 246 -27.11 0.65 37.36
C GLN A 246 -27.91 0.97 36.08
N ARG A 247 -27.58 0.29 34.97
CA ARG A 247 -28.13 0.58 33.63
C ARG A 247 -28.66 -0.67 32.93
N ARG A 248 -29.41 -1.49 33.66
CA ARG A 248 -30.05 -2.70 33.10
C ARG A 248 -31.04 -2.33 32.00
N LYS A 249 -31.05 -3.12 30.93
CA LYS A 249 -32.04 -3.03 29.84
C LYS A 249 -32.87 -4.32 29.78
N ALA A 250 -34.07 -4.24 29.17
CA ALA A 250 -34.85 -5.44 28.90
C ALA A 250 -34.08 -6.36 27.93
N GLY A 251 -33.96 -7.65 28.27
CA GLY A 251 -33.10 -8.60 27.55
C GLY A 251 -31.70 -8.79 28.14
N ASP A 252 -31.34 -8.07 29.20
CA ASP A 252 -30.13 -8.27 30.03
C ASP A 252 -30.24 -9.51 30.96
N GLU A 253 -31.22 -10.38 30.73
CA GLU A 253 -31.41 -11.62 31.49
C GLU A 253 -30.53 -12.74 30.92
N ALA A 254 -29.22 -12.58 31.07
CA ALA A 254 -28.26 -13.67 30.87
C ALA A 254 -27.52 -13.96 32.19
N ASP A 255 -28.07 -14.95 32.90
CA ASP A 255 -27.40 -15.87 33.83
C ASP A 255 -26.84 -15.28 35.14
N THR A 256 -27.62 -15.43 36.21
CA THR A 256 -27.19 -15.20 37.61
C THR A 256 -26.21 -16.25 38.13
N ARG A 257 -25.53 -17.02 37.27
CA ARG A 257 -24.53 -17.98 37.73
C ARG A 257 -23.26 -17.23 38.16
N PRO A 258 -22.80 -17.43 39.41
CA PRO A 258 -21.56 -16.82 39.85
C PRO A 258 -20.40 -17.35 39.01
N ALA A 259 -19.50 -16.46 38.58
CA ALA A 259 -18.26 -16.85 37.94
C ALA A 259 -17.45 -17.78 38.89
N PRO A 260 -16.74 -18.80 38.36
CA PRO A 260 -15.87 -19.66 39.15
C PRO A 260 -14.65 -18.93 39.72
#